data_AF-A0A2M4DP90-F1
#
_entry.id   AF-A0A2M4DP90-F1
#
_cell.length_a   1.000
_cell.length_b   1.000
_cell.length_c   1.000
_cell.angle_alpha   90.00
_cell.angle_beta   90.00
_cell.angle_gamma   90.00
#
_symmetry.space_group_name_H-M   'P 1'
#
loop_
_entity.id
_entity.type
_entity.pdbx_description
1 polymer ?
#
loop_
_entity_poly.entity_id
_entity_poly.type
_entity_poly.pdbx_seq_one_letter_code
_entity_poly.pdbx_strand_id
1 'polypeptide(L)'
;MEYLLLIDGTYAMRFMAFLFPLLRLSHTIRDRFIEVLRKAMYNSESCTRIMGVFGFCSLLKQLKNNNARRSIMGPAGGNYTQLSISGMSLLSQAAYGSASNPNLHFDMLTLEVLGILRKCLTQTVEVRMMLYEALGRAVDFNTMLLPHVLQFIDWHFESYFNENTDDKLSIAFDKCVRYRNDIEHEDQPDLLRPIVVYDNVGRLTAFMVHCVVLCDHHNILHDTNAVKKTLQLIVDRVDSITFDELGIMGSLDTRAVEIASQYLNVIEAAMAYSAWKMKPDNGLSRDLLRLFKHHQQCVEKFKVHQHDP
;
A
#
# COMPACT_ATOMS: atom_id res chain seq x y z
N MET A 1 25.67 11.48 -4.91
CA MET A 1 24.31 11.00 -4.60
C MET A 1 24.33 9.77 -3.69
N GLU A 2 25.31 8.88 -3.84
CA GLU A 2 25.54 7.71 -2.95
C GLU A 2 25.57 8.04 -1.44
N TYR A 3 26.01 9.24 -1.05
CA TYR A 3 25.96 9.71 0.35
C TYR A 3 24.54 9.70 0.96
N LEU A 4 23.48 9.68 0.15
CA LEU A 4 22.11 9.51 0.64
C LEU A 4 21.90 8.16 1.35
N LEU A 5 22.71 7.14 1.04
CA LEU A 5 22.67 5.82 1.68
C LEU A 5 23.37 5.82 3.05
N LEU A 6 24.17 6.85 3.36
CA LEU A 6 24.95 6.95 4.59
C LEU A 6 24.29 7.80 5.67
N ILE A 7 23.28 8.59 5.29
CA ILE A 7 22.49 9.39 6.22
C ILE A 7 21.22 8.63 6.60
N ASP A 8 20.66 8.94 7.77
CA ASP A 8 19.40 8.34 8.19
C ASP A 8 18.29 8.59 7.16
N GLY A 9 17.52 7.54 6.87
CA GLY A 9 16.52 7.55 5.82
C GLY A 9 15.47 8.65 5.98
N THR A 10 15.15 9.06 7.21
CA THR A 10 14.19 10.14 7.46
C THR A 10 14.71 11.50 6.99
N TYR A 11 15.98 11.80 7.25
CA TYR A 11 16.61 13.03 6.75
C TYR A 11 16.83 12.95 5.25
N ALA A 12 17.22 11.79 4.74
CA ALA A 12 17.41 11.58 3.31
C ALA A 12 16.11 11.84 2.51
N MET A 13 14.96 11.42 3.04
CA MET A 13 13.65 11.73 2.44
C MET A 13 13.38 13.22 2.29
N ARG A 14 13.77 14.03 3.29
CA ARG A 14 13.65 15.49 3.20
C ARG A 14 14.57 16.04 2.12
N PHE A 15 15.81 15.56 2.03
CA PHE A 15 16.73 15.95 0.96
C PHE A 15 16.21 15.59 -0.44
N MET A 16 15.59 14.41 -0.60
CA MET A 16 15.01 13.97 -1.88
C MET A 16 13.91 14.90 -2.37
N ALA A 17 13.13 15.51 -1.47
CA ALA A 17 12.10 16.48 -1.84
C ALA A 17 12.70 17.67 -2.63
N PHE A 18 13.90 18.11 -2.27
CA PHE A 18 14.64 19.18 -2.97
C PHE A 18 15.30 18.72 -4.28
N LEU A 19 15.52 17.42 -4.45
CA LEU A 19 16.10 16.85 -5.66
C LEU A 19 15.08 16.73 -6.80
N PHE A 20 13.78 16.62 -6.50
CA PHE A 20 12.75 16.41 -7.52
C PHE A 20 12.73 17.43 -8.67
N PRO A 21 12.88 18.75 -8.44
CA PRO A 21 13.02 19.72 -9.52
C PRO A 21 14.22 19.41 -10.45
N LEU A 22 15.35 18.99 -9.88
CA LEU A 22 16.57 18.67 -10.63
C LEU A 22 16.42 17.38 -11.45
N LEU A 23 15.70 16.39 -10.93
CA LEU A 23 15.40 15.15 -11.65
C LEU A 23 14.62 15.39 -12.95
N ARG A 24 13.82 16.47 -13.00
CA ARG A 24 13.10 16.90 -14.21
C ARG A 24 14.00 17.58 -15.24
N LEU A 25 15.12 18.15 -14.81
CA LEU A 25 16.03 18.93 -15.66
C LEU A 25 17.19 18.10 -16.21
N SER A 26 17.73 17.16 -15.43
CA SER A 26 18.89 16.35 -15.83
C SER A 26 18.59 14.86 -15.79
N HIS A 27 18.75 14.19 -16.94
CA HIS A 27 18.66 12.73 -17.03
C HIS A 27 19.80 12.06 -16.24
N THR A 28 21.01 12.60 -16.28
CA THR A 28 22.16 12.06 -15.53
C THR A 28 21.92 12.02 -14.02
N ILE A 29 21.34 13.10 -13.47
CA ILE A 29 20.98 13.15 -12.04
C ILE A 29 19.87 12.13 -11.74
N ARG A 30 18.91 11.98 -12.66
CA ARG A 30 17.82 11.00 -12.54
C ARG A 30 18.31 9.56 -12.54
N ASP A 31 19.25 9.23 -13.42
CA ASP A 31 19.80 7.89 -13.55
C ASP A 31 20.59 7.49 -12.31
N ARG A 32 21.43 8.42 -11.80
CA ARG A 32 22.14 8.24 -10.52
C ARG A 32 21.17 8.13 -9.34
N PHE A 33 20.05 8.84 -9.38
CA PHE A 33 19.03 8.74 -8.35
C PHE A 33 18.37 7.38 -8.35
N ILE A 34 17.98 6.88 -9.52
CA ILE A 34 17.41 5.53 -9.68
C ILE A 34 18.41 4.47 -9.20
N GLU A 35 19.69 4.61 -9.53
CA GLU A 35 20.76 3.71 -9.07
C GLU A 35 20.85 3.67 -7.53
N VAL A 36 20.85 4.84 -6.88
CA VAL A 36 20.85 4.96 -5.42
C VAL A 36 19.60 4.35 -4.80
N LEU A 37 18.43 4.59 -5.38
CA LEU A 37 17.18 3.99 -4.89
C LEU A 37 17.22 2.46 -5.00
N ARG A 38 17.74 1.89 -6.09
CA ARG A 38 17.90 0.43 -6.20
C ARG A 38 18.75 -0.12 -5.07
N LYS A 39 19.89 0.50 -4.78
CA LYS A 39 20.78 0.11 -3.67
C LYS A 39 20.07 0.26 -2.32
N ALA A 40 19.35 1.36 -2.11
CA ALA A 40 18.58 1.61 -0.90
C ALA A 40 17.58 0.48 -0.60
N MET A 41 16.93 -0.04 -1.64
CA MET A 41 15.95 -1.12 -1.52
C MET A 41 16.53 -2.47 -1.06
N TYR A 42 17.86 -2.65 -1.07
CA TYR A 42 18.57 -3.85 -0.57
C TYR A 42 19.39 -3.58 0.70
N ASN A 43 19.29 -2.38 1.28
CA ASN A 43 20.03 -2.01 2.46
C ASN A 43 19.52 -2.78 3.70
N SER A 44 20.42 -3.06 4.65
CA SER A 44 20.10 -3.72 5.93
C SER A 44 19.18 -2.88 6.80
N GLU A 45 19.31 -1.55 6.75
CA GLU A 45 18.54 -0.61 7.54
C GLU A 45 17.14 -0.40 6.97
N SER A 46 16.10 -0.57 7.81
CA SER A 46 14.71 -0.38 7.41
C SER A 46 14.43 1.06 6.97
N CYS A 47 14.97 2.05 7.67
CA CYS A 47 14.82 3.48 7.32
C CYS A 47 15.37 3.78 5.91
N THR A 48 16.47 3.16 5.50
CA THR A 48 17.03 3.32 4.15
C THR A 48 16.16 2.64 3.10
N ARG A 49 15.53 1.51 3.42
CA ARG A 49 14.54 0.88 2.51
C ARG A 49 13.27 1.73 2.37
N ILE A 50 12.76 2.28 3.47
CA ILE A 50 11.63 3.24 3.48
C ILE A 50 11.94 4.45 2.58
N MET A 51 13.16 4.99 2.69
CA MET A 51 13.65 6.04 1.78
C MET A 51 13.60 5.59 0.31
N GLY A 52 14.05 4.37 0.01
CA GLY A 52 13.97 3.79 -1.33
C GLY A 52 12.55 3.74 -1.89
N VAL A 53 11.59 3.25 -1.08
CA VAL A 53 10.16 3.18 -1.43
C VAL A 53 9.61 4.57 -1.72
N PHE A 54 9.82 5.52 -0.82
CA PHE A 54 9.39 6.90 -1.00
C PHE A 54 9.93 7.51 -2.30
N GLY A 55 11.21 7.28 -2.61
CA GLY A 55 11.84 7.76 -3.82
C GLY A 55 11.22 7.18 -5.10
N PHE A 56 11.01 5.86 -5.15
CA PHE A 56 10.40 5.20 -6.31
C PHE A 56 8.94 5.62 -6.53
N CYS A 57 8.12 5.68 -5.46
CA CYS A 57 6.74 6.17 -5.56
C CYS A 57 6.69 7.65 -5.98
N SER A 58 7.65 8.46 -5.54
CA SER A 58 7.76 9.86 -5.97
C SER A 58 8.19 10.02 -7.43
N LEU A 59 8.92 9.05 -7.99
CA LEU A 59 9.19 8.97 -9.43
C LEU A 59 7.91 8.63 -10.20
N LEU A 60 7.15 7.62 -9.75
CA LEU A 60 5.85 7.23 -10.34
C LEU A 60 4.90 8.42 -10.42
N LYS A 61 4.79 9.17 -9.32
CA LYS A 61 4.01 10.41 -9.21
C LYS A 61 4.33 11.40 -10.35
N GLN A 62 5.59 11.48 -10.80
CA GLN A 62 6.02 12.48 -11.78
C GLN A 62 6.05 11.98 -13.23
N LEU A 63 5.75 10.70 -13.48
CA LEU A 63 5.87 10.09 -14.81
C LEU A 63 4.97 10.74 -15.87
N LYS A 64 3.72 11.08 -15.53
CA LYS A 64 2.78 11.72 -16.47
C LYS A 64 3.29 13.07 -16.97
N ASN A 65 3.93 13.85 -16.11
CA ASN A 65 4.43 15.18 -16.47
C ASN A 65 5.71 15.10 -17.34
N ASN A 66 6.48 14.01 -17.19
CA ASN A 66 7.67 13.79 -18.01
C ASN A 66 7.31 13.36 -19.44
N ASN A 67 6.18 12.67 -19.67
CA ASN A 67 5.69 12.29 -21.00
C ASN A 67 5.42 13.47 -21.95
N ALA A 68 4.87 14.57 -21.43
CA ALA A 68 4.61 15.77 -22.24
C ALA A 68 5.90 16.41 -22.81
N ARG A 69 7.05 16.19 -22.16
CA ARG A 69 8.36 16.58 -22.68
C ARG A 69 8.99 15.53 -23.60
N ARG A 70 8.58 14.26 -23.51
CA ARG A 70 9.06 13.18 -24.38
C ARG A 70 8.56 13.34 -25.81
N SER A 71 7.33 13.83 -26.02
CA SER A 71 6.84 14.14 -27.37
C SER A 71 7.58 15.32 -28.02
N ILE A 72 8.07 16.27 -27.22
CA ILE A 72 8.77 17.47 -27.69
C ILE A 72 10.23 17.18 -28.07
N MET A 73 10.89 16.22 -27.42
CA MET A 73 12.32 15.93 -27.63
C MET A 73 12.60 14.77 -28.60
N GLY A 74 11.57 14.26 -29.29
CA GLY A 74 11.69 13.15 -30.22
C GLY A 74 12.14 11.82 -29.58
N PRO A 75 12.38 10.77 -30.39
CA PRO A 75 12.76 9.42 -29.92
C PRO A 75 14.03 9.40 -29.05
N ALA A 76 14.87 10.42 -29.11
CA ALA A 76 16.08 10.50 -28.31
C ALA A 76 15.80 10.91 -26.85
N GLY A 77 14.96 11.92 -26.60
CA GLY A 77 14.79 12.49 -25.25
C GLY A 77 13.93 11.66 -24.28
N GLY A 78 13.10 10.74 -24.81
CA GLY A 78 12.15 9.96 -24.01
C GLY A 78 12.70 8.65 -23.42
N ASN A 79 13.85 8.18 -23.91
CA ASN A 79 14.28 6.80 -23.72
C ASN A 79 15.31 6.61 -22.59
N TYR A 80 15.87 7.69 -22.04
CA TYR A 80 16.93 7.60 -21.02
C TYR A 80 16.44 7.10 -19.66
N THR A 81 15.21 7.43 -19.26
CA THR A 81 14.68 6.98 -17.96
C THR A 81 14.37 5.48 -17.95
N GLN A 82 13.97 4.92 -19.10
CA GLN A 82 13.74 3.48 -19.25
C GLN A 82 15.06 2.72 -19.31
N LEU A 83 16.10 3.24 -19.99
CA LEU A 83 17.45 2.66 -19.92
C LEU A 83 17.94 2.48 -18.47
N SER A 84 17.70 3.46 -17.60
CA SER A 84 18.13 3.40 -16.20
C SER A 84 17.24 2.53 -15.31
N ILE A 85 16.01 2.25 -15.73
CA ILE A 85 15.05 1.43 -14.98
C ILE A 85 15.03 -0.03 -15.47
N SER A 86 15.01 -0.31 -16.78
CA SER A 86 15.09 -1.68 -17.29
C SER A 86 16.48 -2.15 -17.65
N GLY A 87 17.45 -1.25 -17.89
CA GLY A 87 18.69 -1.63 -18.57
C GLY A 87 18.49 -1.98 -20.06
N MET A 88 17.30 -1.75 -20.61
CA MET A 88 16.93 -2.17 -21.96
C MET A 88 17.45 -1.20 -23.02
N SER A 89 18.11 -1.72 -24.06
CA SER A 89 18.72 -0.90 -25.12
C SER A 89 17.69 -0.04 -25.88
N LEU A 90 18.15 1.08 -26.43
CA LEU A 90 17.32 1.99 -27.25
C LEU A 90 16.69 1.29 -28.46
N LEU A 91 17.38 0.31 -29.06
CA LEU A 91 16.91 -0.45 -30.21
C LEU A 91 15.76 -1.38 -29.83
N SER A 92 15.87 -2.04 -28.68
CA SER A 92 14.78 -2.86 -28.14
C SER A 92 13.55 -2.00 -27.84
N GLN A 93 13.74 -0.79 -27.31
CA GLN A 93 12.63 0.15 -27.05
C GLN A 93 11.91 0.61 -28.32
N ALA A 94 12.66 0.92 -29.39
CA ALA A 94 12.09 1.31 -30.66
C ALA A 94 11.31 0.16 -31.34
N ALA A 95 11.70 -1.09 -31.11
CA ALA A 95 11.00 -2.26 -31.64
C ALA A 95 9.65 -2.55 -30.94
N TYR A 96 9.52 -2.17 -29.66
CA TYR A 96 8.26 -2.33 -28.92
C TYR A 96 7.28 -1.17 -29.11
N GLY A 97 7.76 0.02 -29.50
CA GLY A 97 6.95 1.21 -29.74
C GLY A 97 5.88 1.01 -30.82
N SER A 98 4.68 0.56 -30.42
CA SER A 98 3.53 0.44 -31.32
C SER A 98 2.72 1.74 -31.36
N ALA A 99 2.38 2.20 -32.57
CA ALA A 99 1.44 3.31 -32.78
C ALA A 99 0.03 3.02 -32.22
N SER A 100 -0.29 1.76 -31.88
CA SER A 100 -1.59 1.35 -31.34
C SER A 100 -1.76 1.59 -29.84
N ASN A 101 -0.69 1.78 -29.06
CA ASN A 101 -0.77 2.12 -27.63
C ASN A 101 0.06 3.38 -27.32
N PRO A 102 -0.56 4.57 -27.28
CA PRO A 102 0.15 5.82 -26.99
C PRO A 102 0.73 5.88 -25.57
N ASN A 103 0.32 4.98 -24.67
CA ASN A 103 0.78 4.92 -23.28
C ASN A 103 1.83 3.83 -23.03
N LEU A 104 2.29 3.10 -24.04
CA LEU A 104 3.19 1.95 -23.87
C LEU A 104 4.43 2.25 -22.99
N HIS A 105 5.12 3.36 -23.24
CA HIS A 105 6.30 3.73 -22.46
C HIS A 105 5.96 4.12 -21.01
N PHE A 106 4.77 4.65 -20.78
CA PHE A 106 4.27 4.89 -19.43
C PHE A 106 3.99 3.57 -18.71
N ASP A 107 3.28 2.65 -19.38
CA ASP A 107 2.92 1.35 -18.83
C ASP A 107 4.16 0.53 -18.49
N MET A 108 5.10 0.40 -19.42
CA MET A 108 6.34 -0.38 -19.22
C MET A 108 7.16 0.16 -18.04
N LEU A 109 7.35 1.48 -17.97
CA LEU A 109 8.11 2.10 -16.90
C LEU A 109 7.42 1.96 -15.54
N THR A 110 6.09 2.08 -15.53
CA THR A 110 5.29 1.88 -14.31
C THR A 110 5.44 0.45 -13.82
N LEU A 111 5.28 -0.53 -14.70
CA LEU A 111 5.40 -1.96 -14.36
C LEU A 111 6.81 -2.34 -13.90
N GLU A 112 7.86 -1.76 -14.49
CA GLU A 112 9.23 -1.99 -14.02
C GLU A 112 9.45 -1.48 -12.59
N VAL A 113 8.98 -0.26 -12.29
CA VAL A 113 9.09 0.30 -10.93
C VAL A 113 8.24 -0.50 -9.95
N LEU A 114 7.02 -0.88 -10.31
CA LEU A 114 6.18 -1.78 -9.48
C LEU A 114 6.83 -3.15 -9.29
N GLY A 115 7.54 -3.68 -10.30
CA GLY A 115 8.34 -4.89 -10.20
C GLY A 115 9.45 -4.78 -9.15
N ILE A 116 10.13 -3.64 -9.07
CA ILE A 116 11.12 -3.36 -8.00
C ILE A 116 10.44 -3.24 -6.64
N LEU A 117 9.27 -2.57 -6.58
CA LEU A 117 8.51 -2.38 -5.34
C LEU A 117 7.85 -3.67 -4.85
N ARG A 118 7.71 -4.71 -5.67
CA ARG A 118 7.09 -6.00 -5.27
C ARG A 118 7.75 -6.61 -4.04
N LYS A 119 9.07 -6.50 -3.90
CA LYS A 119 9.78 -7.03 -2.73
C LYS A 119 9.44 -6.30 -1.42
N CYS A 120 8.88 -5.10 -1.46
CA CYS A 120 8.44 -4.40 -0.25
C CYS A 120 7.39 -5.21 0.51
N LEU A 121 6.55 -5.96 -0.21
CA LEU A 121 5.48 -6.78 0.36
C LEU A 121 5.99 -7.99 1.16
N THR A 122 7.30 -8.29 1.08
CA THR A 122 7.95 -9.32 1.90
C THR A 122 8.91 -8.74 2.94
N GLN A 123 9.03 -7.42 3.02
CA GLN A 123 9.88 -6.72 3.99
C GLN A 123 9.11 -6.42 5.30
N THR A 124 9.75 -5.67 6.20
CA THR A 124 9.18 -5.29 7.50
C THR A 124 7.91 -4.43 7.34
N VAL A 125 7.05 -4.42 8.36
CA VAL A 125 5.76 -3.74 8.32
C VAL A 125 5.89 -2.24 8.00
N GLU A 126 6.96 -1.58 8.47
CA GLU A 126 7.17 -0.15 8.22
C GLU A 126 7.40 0.14 6.74
N VAL A 127 8.07 -0.77 6.02
CA VAL A 127 8.27 -0.65 4.57
C VAL A 127 6.94 -0.83 3.83
N ARG A 128 6.10 -1.79 4.25
CA ARG A 128 4.78 -2.02 3.65
C ARG A 128 3.85 -0.83 3.87
N MET A 129 3.81 -0.31 5.10
CA MET A 129 3.04 0.89 5.42
C MET A 129 3.49 2.10 4.57
N MET A 130 4.80 2.31 4.42
CA MET A 130 5.35 3.35 3.54
C MET A 130 4.93 3.12 2.08
N LEU A 131 4.90 1.87 1.60
CA LEU A 131 4.47 1.54 0.25
C LEU A 131 3.00 1.94 0.02
N TYR A 132 2.09 1.54 0.90
CA TYR A 132 0.67 1.87 0.78
C TYR A 132 0.44 3.38 0.80
N GLU A 133 1.10 4.09 1.71
CA GLU A 133 0.98 5.54 1.83
C GLU A 133 1.56 6.28 0.62
N ALA A 134 2.75 5.89 0.16
CA ALA A 134 3.42 6.55 -0.95
C ALA A 134 2.76 6.26 -2.30
N LEU A 135 2.24 5.04 -2.50
CA LEU A 135 1.45 4.70 -3.68
C LEU A 135 0.11 5.46 -3.68
N GLY A 136 -0.57 5.58 -2.53
CA GLY A 136 -1.77 6.41 -2.38
C GLY A 136 -1.53 7.84 -2.87
N ARG A 137 -0.49 8.48 -2.35
CA ARG A 137 -0.08 9.83 -2.78
C ARG A 137 0.35 9.92 -4.24
N ALA A 138 0.81 8.82 -4.85
CA ALA A 138 1.18 8.78 -6.26
C ALA A 138 -0.05 8.69 -7.16
N VAL A 139 -1.04 7.85 -6.82
CA VAL A 139 -2.28 7.70 -7.60
C VAL A 139 -3.17 8.94 -7.52
N ASP A 140 -3.19 9.64 -6.39
CA ASP A 140 -3.85 10.95 -6.23
C ASP A 140 -3.39 11.96 -7.28
N PHE A 141 -2.08 12.00 -7.49
CA PHE A 141 -1.46 12.97 -8.40
C PHE A 141 -1.45 12.50 -9.85
N ASN A 142 -1.37 11.19 -10.06
CA ASN A 142 -1.32 10.58 -11.37
C ASN A 142 -2.25 9.36 -11.44
N THR A 143 -3.53 9.64 -11.69
CA THR A 143 -4.60 8.63 -11.76
C THR A 143 -4.41 7.59 -12.87
N MET A 144 -3.54 7.83 -13.86
CA MET A 144 -3.17 6.82 -14.86
C MET A 144 -2.42 5.63 -14.25
N LEU A 145 -1.89 5.77 -13.03
CA LEU A 145 -1.25 4.68 -12.30
C LEU A 145 -2.26 3.69 -11.72
N LEU A 146 -3.53 4.08 -11.52
CA LEU A 146 -4.52 3.29 -10.79
C LEU A 146 -4.66 1.85 -11.32
N PRO A 147 -4.81 1.58 -12.63
CA PRO A 147 -4.92 0.21 -13.13
C PRO A 147 -3.69 -0.65 -12.81
N HIS A 148 -2.49 -0.08 -12.95
CA HIS A 148 -1.23 -0.77 -12.68
C HIS A 148 -1.03 -1.02 -11.19
N VAL A 149 -1.39 -0.04 -10.35
CA VAL A 149 -1.28 -0.12 -8.89
C VAL A 149 -2.27 -1.13 -8.32
N LEU A 150 -3.52 -1.15 -8.83
CA LEU A 150 -4.53 -2.13 -8.42
C LEU A 150 -4.13 -3.55 -8.82
N GLN A 151 -3.70 -3.77 -10.08
CA GLN A 151 -3.14 -5.06 -10.53
C GLN A 151 -1.90 -5.51 -9.72
N PHE A 152 -1.18 -4.56 -9.14
CA PHE A 152 0.01 -4.86 -8.34
C PHE A 152 -0.34 -5.33 -6.93
N ILE A 153 -1.43 -4.84 -6.34
CA ILE A 153 -1.74 -5.00 -4.91
C ILE A 153 -2.99 -5.84 -4.63
N ASP A 154 -3.86 -6.05 -5.62
CA ASP A 154 -5.10 -6.82 -5.51
C ASP A 154 -4.91 -8.18 -4.84
N TRP A 155 -4.01 -9.02 -5.37
CA TRP A 155 -3.71 -10.34 -4.85
C TRP A 155 -3.25 -10.31 -3.39
N HIS A 156 -2.55 -9.24 -3.01
CA HIS A 156 -2.03 -9.07 -1.66
C HIS A 156 -3.17 -8.72 -0.71
N PHE A 157 -4.06 -7.81 -1.10
CA PHE A 157 -5.29 -7.51 -0.37
C PHE A 157 -6.18 -8.74 -0.23
N GLU A 158 -6.49 -9.43 -1.34
CA GLU A 158 -7.32 -10.63 -1.35
C GLU A 158 -6.74 -11.73 -0.46
N SER A 159 -5.42 -11.85 -0.35
CA SER A 159 -4.79 -12.84 0.53
C SER A 159 -5.17 -12.72 2.02
N TYR A 160 -5.68 -11.56 2.46
CA TYR A 160 -6.11 -11.34 3.85
C TYR A 160 -7.61 -11.55 4.08
N PHE A 161 -8.43 -11.56 3.03
CA PHE A 161 -9.87 -11.71 3.12
C PHE A 161 -10.24 -13.02 2.41
N ASN A 162 -10.41 -14.09 3.19
CA ASN A 162 -10.60 -15.44 2.64
C ASN A 162 -11.84 -15.50 1.73
N GLU A 163 -11.71 -16.21 0.60
CA GLU A 163 -12.81 -16.64 -0.25
C GLU A 163 -13.57 -17.80 0.40
N ASN A 164 -14.21 -17.57 1.55
CA ASN A 164 -15.11 -18.58 2.10
C ASN A 164 -16.42 -18.56 1.32
N THR A 165 -16.82 -19.72 0.79
CA THR A 165 -18.08 -19.95 0.07
C THR A 165 -19.34 -19.68 0.88
N ASP A 166 -19.20 -19.44 2.19
CA ASP A 166 -20.29 -19.31 3.16
C ASP A 166 -20.68 -17.85 3.48
N ASP A 167 -20.25 -16.87 2.68
CA ASP A 167 -20.49 -15.42 2.91
C ASP A 167 -20.09 -14.93 4.32
N LYS A 168 -19.19 -15.66 5.00
CA LYS A 168 -18.65 -15.29 6.30
C LYS A 168 -17.40 -14.44 6.12
N LEU A 169 -17.39 -13.26 6.73
CA LEU A 169 -16.22 -12.41 6.78
C LEU A 169 -15.14 -13.04 7.67
N SER A 170 -13.98 -13.32 7.09
CA SER A 170 -12.81 -13.85 7.78
C SER A 170 -11.60 -13.03 7.38
N ILE A 171 -10.92 -12.45 8.36
CA ILE A 171 -9.71 -11.65 8.18
C ILE A 171 -8.54 -12.45 8.73
N ALA A 172 -7.52 -12.71 7.89
CA ALA A 172 -6.36 -13.52 8.24
C ALA A 172 -5.34 -12.75 9.10
N PHE A 173 -5.71 -12.40 10.34
CA PHE A 173 -4.84 -11.70 11.29
C PHE A 173 -3.60 -12.51 11.69
N ASP A 174 -3.65 -13.84 11.57
CA ASP A 174 -2.51 -14.76 11.72
C ASP A 174 -1.41 -14.50 10.68
N LYS A 175 -1.74 -13.92 9.52
CA LYS A 175 -0.75 -13.47 8.53
C LYS A 175 -0.15 -12.09 8.88
N CYS A 176 -0.86 -11.29 9.67
CA CYS A 176 -0.46 -9.93 10.04
C CYS A 176 0.41 -9.92 11.30
N VAL A 177 0.04 -10.69 12.33
CA VAL A 177 0.69 -10.65 13.65
C VAL A 177 0.86 -12.06 14.21
N ARG A 178 2.10 -12.41 14.55
CA ARG A 178 2.43 -13.70 15.19
C ARG A 178 3.30 -13.49 16.41
N TYR A 179 3.25 -14.44 17.32
CA TYR A 179 4.27 -14.57 18.33
C TYR A 179 5.62 -14.89 17.71
N ARG A 180 6.68 -14.35 18.31
CA ARG A 180 8.03 -14.73 17.94
C ARG A 180 8.26 -16.18 18.40
N ASN A 181 8.61 -17.04 17.44
CA ASN A 181 8.91 -18.45 17.68
C ASN A 181 10.41 -18.61 17.94
N ASP A 182 10.86 -18.15 19.12
CA ASP A 182 12.21 -18.42 19.61
C ASP A 182 12.11 -19.49 20.70
N ILE A 183 13.00 -20.49 20.67
CA ILE A 183 13.03 -21.62 21.62
C ILE A 183 13.09 -21.14 23.08
N GLU A 184 13.64 -19.94 23.33
CA GLU A 184 13.75 -19.31 24.65
C GLU A 184 12.40 -18.79 25.21
N HIS A 185 11.38 -18.67 24.37
CA HIS A 185 10.08 -18.05 24.70
C HIS A 185 8.88 -19.01 24.56
N GLU A 186 9.08 -20.30 24.24
CA GLU A 186 7.98 -21.27 24.16
C GLU A 186 7.33 -21.57 25.53
N ASP A 187 8.11 -21.49 26.62
CA ASP A 187 7.62 -21.73 27.99
C ASP A 187 7.05 -20.46 28.68
N GLN A 188 7.05 -19.30 28.01
CA GLN A 188 6.55 -18.06 28.59
C GLN A 188 5.03 -17.91 28.38
N PRO A 189 4.29 -17.36 29.37
CA PRO A 189 2.88 -17.03 29.18
C PRO A 189 2.72 -15.99 28.06
N ASP A 190 1.65 -16.11 27.26
CA ASP A 190 1.40 -15.28 26.06
C ASP A 190 1.50 -13.76 26.31
N LEU A 191 1.16 -13.30 27.53
CA LEU A 191 1.30 -11.91 27.97
C LEU A 191 2.74 -11.35 27.86
N LEU A 192 3.77 -12.19 28.00
CA LEU A 192 5.17 -11.80 27.99
C LEU A 192 5.88 -12.11 26.67
N ARG A 193 5.22 -12.84 25.76
CA ARG A 193 5.84 -13.32 24.53
C ARG A 193 5.95 -12.19 23.52
N PRO A 194 7.16 -11.89 22.99
CA PRO A 194 7.32 -10.83 22.00
C PRO A 194 6.56 -11.18 20.71
N ILE A 195 5.93 -10.18 20.11
CA ILE A 195 5.22 -10.32 18.83
C ILE A 195 6.08 -9.83 17.66
N VAL A 196 5.76 -10.32 16.48
CA VAL A 196 6.27 -9.82 15.20
C VAL A 196 5.08 -9.43 14.33
N VAL A 197 5.05 -8.16 13.94
CA VAL A 197 4.07 -7.62 12.99
C VAL A 197 4.67 -7.73 11.59
N TYR A 198 4.03 -8.54 10.76
CA TYR A 198 4.40 -8.72 9.36
C TYR A 198 3.69 -7.71 8.47
N ASP A 199 2.42 -7.41 8.75
CA ASP A 199 1.63 -6.50 7.94
C ASP A 199 0.59 -5.72 8.74
N ASN A 200 0.00 -4.70 8.11
CA ASN A 200 -1.08 -3.91 8.64
C ASN A 200 -2.28 -3.93 7.67
N VAL A 201 -3.18 -4.90 7.85
CA VAL A 201 -4.36 -5.08 6.98
C VAL A 201 -5.30 -3.89 7.03
N GLY A 202 -5.37 -3.16 8.14
CA GLY A 202 -6.16 -1.94 8.25
C GLY A 202 -5.66 -0.82 7.33
N ARG A 203 -4.35 -0.58 7.31
CA ARG A 203 -3.72 0.40 6.41
C ARG A 203 -3.86 -0.01 4.94
N LEU A 204 -3.69 -1.31 4.65
CA LEU A 204 -3.92 -1.85 3.31
C LEU A 204 -5.37 -1.65 2.86
N THR A 205 -6.35 -1.95 3.72
CA THR A 205 -7.78 -1.76 3.44
C THR A 205 -8.09 -0.29 3.16
N ALA A 206 -7.58 0.64 3.98
CA ALA A 206 -7.76 2.08 3.74
C ALA A 206 -7.18 2.51 2.38
N PHE A 207 -6.00 1.99 2.01
CA PHE A 207 -5.39 2.23 0.70
C PHE A 207 -6.24 1.67 -0.45
N MET A 208 -6.80 0.46 -0.30
CA MET A 208 -7.68 -0.13 -1.31
C MET A 208 -8.97 0.66 -1.50
N VAL A 209 -9.61 1.08 -0.40
CA VAL A 209 -10.78 1.98 -0.45
C VAL A 209 -10.43 3.24 -1.21
N HIS A 210 -9.31 3.89 -0.89
CA HIS A 210 -8.85 5.09 -1.56
C HIS A 210 -8.67 4.89 -3.08
N CYS A 211 -8.02 3.80 -3.51
CA CYS A 211 -7.86 3.49 -4.93
C CYS A 211 -9.20 3.26 -5.65
N VAL A 212 -10.12 2.51 -5.04
CA VAL A 212 -11.45 2.24 -5.61
C VAL A 212 -12.25 3.54 -5.77
N VAL A 213 -12.23 4.40 -4.75
CA VAL A 213 -12.87 5.71 -4.77
C VAL A 213 -12.34 6.57 -5.90
N LEU A 214 -11.01 6.62 -6.08
CA LEU A 214 -10.39 7.38 -7.17
C LEU A 214 -10.73 6.80 -8.55
N CYS A 215 -10.77 5.47 -8.70
CA CYS A 215 -11.18 4.82 -9.95
C CYS A 215 -12.58 5.28 -10.37
N ASP A 216 -13.53 5.29 -9.45
CA ASP A 216 -14.90 5.69 -9.73
C ASP A 216 -15.01 7.21 -9.96
N HIS A 217 -14.35 8.04 -9.13
CA HIS A 217 -14.35 9.50 -9.31
C HIS A 217 -13.77 9.94 -10.66
N HIS A 218 -12.75 9.26 -11.15
CA HIS A 218 -12.10 9.58 -12.42
C HIS A 218 -12.59 8.75 -13.60
N ASN A 219 -13.63 7.92 -13.42
CA ASN A 219 -14.18 7.01 -14.44
C ASN A 219 -13.09 6.14 -15.12
N ILE A 220 -12.15 5.63 -14.32
CA ILE A 220 -11.06 4.79 -14.80
C ILE A 220 -11.62 3.42 -15.18
N LEU A 221 -11.40 3.00 -16.42
CA LEU A 221 -11.79 1.69 -16.93
C LEU A 221 -10.84 0.60 -16.38
N HIS A 222 -11.07 0.17 -15.15
CA HIS A 222 -10.40 -0.96 -14.52
C HIS A 222 -11.40 -1.72 -13.65
N ASP A 223 -11.33 -3.06 -13.67
CA ASP A 223 -12.24 -3.88 -12.89
C ASP A 223 -11.88 -3.79 -11.40
N THR A 224 -12.81 -3.26 -10.61
CA THR A 224 -12.70 -3.14 -9.16
C THR A 224 -13.76 -3.96 -8.43
N ASN A 225 -14.48 -4.83 -9.15
CA ASN A 225 -15.63 -5.54 -8.61
C ASN A 225 -15.25 -6.49 -7.46
N ALA A 226 -14.13 -7.21 -7.57
CA ALA A 226 -13.67 -8.09 -6.51
C ALA A 226 -13.39 -7.30 -5.21
N VAL A 227 -12.61 -6.22 -5.30
CA VAL A 227 -12.32 -5.33 -4.16
C VAL A 227 -13.61 -4.75 -3.58
N LYS A 228 -14.52 -4.24 -4.42
CA LYS A 228 -15.82 -3.70 -3.97
C LYS A 228 -16.69 -4.74 -3.27
N LYS A 229 -16.68 -6.00 -3.73
CA LYS A 229 -17.39 -7.11 -3.08
C LYS A 229 -16.81 -7.40 -1.71
N THR A 230 -15.49 -7.47 -1.58
CA THR A 230 -14.82 -7.65 -0.28
C THR A 230 -15.13 -6.51 0.68
N LEU A 231 -15.05 -5.26 0.22
CA LEU A 231 -15.40 -4.09 1.04
C LEU A 231 -16.89 -4.11 1.44
N GLN A 232 -17.78 -4.50 0.54
CA GLN A 232 -19.20 -4.65 0.85
C GLN A 232 -19.45 -5.76 1.87
N LEU A 233 -18.74 -6.90 1.76
CA LEU A 233 -18.81 -7.98 2.74
C LEU A 233 -18.40 -7.50 4.14
N ILE A 234 -17.36 -6.65 4.24
CA ILE A 234 -16.96 -6.01 5.51
C ILE A 234 -18.11 -5.18 6.08
N VAL A 235 -18.73 -4.33 5.24
CA VAL A 235 -19.87 -3.49 5.66
C VAL A 235 -21.03 -4.35 6.13
N ASP A 236 -21.40 -5.40 5.39
CA ASP A 236 -22.59 -6.20 5.62
C ASP A 236 -22.47 -7.07 6.87
N ARG A 237 -21.27 -7.63 7.11
CA ARG A 237 -21.00 -8.65 8.14
C ARG A 237 -20.32 -8.12 9.40
N VAL A 238 -20.16 -6.81 9.55
CA VAL A 238 -19.46 -6.23 10.71
C VAL A 238 -20.05 -6.70 12.06
N ASP A 239 -21.38 -6.79 12.17
CA ASP A 239 -22.08 -7.19 13.39
C ASP A 239 -21.91 -8.67 13.73
N SER A 240 -21.53 -9.49 12.74
CA SER A 240 -21.38 -10.94 12.94
C SER A 240 -20.00 -11.33 13.47
N ILE A 241 -19.03 -10.41 13.44
CA ILE A 241 -17.69 -10.68 13.96
C ILE A 241 -17.72 -10.61 15.49
N THR A 242 -17.36 -11.73 16.12
CA THR A 242 -17.11 -11.79 17.56
C THR A 242 -15.62 -11.64 17.86
N PHE A 243 -15.28 -11.29 19.11
CA PHE A 243 -13.88 -11.19 19.55
C PHE A 243 -13.16 -12.54 19.48
N ASP A 244 -13.88 -13.64 19.72
CA ASP A 244 -13.36 -14.99 19.58
C ASP A 244 -12.92 -15.29 18.14
N GLU A 245 -13.68 -14.82 17.14
CA GLU A 245 -13.35 -14.96 15.72
C GLU A 245 -12.14 -14.11 15.30
N LEU A 246 -11.90 -13.01 16.01
CA LEU A 246 -10.68 -12.19 15.85
C LEU A 246 -9.47 -12.83 16.54
N GLY A 247 -9.65 -13.93 17.26
CA GLY A 247 -8.61 -14.56 18.06
C GLY A 247 -8.23 -13.76 19.30
N ILE A 248 -9.14 -12.92 19.80
CA ILE A 248 -9.02 -12.15 21.04
C ILE A 248 -9.77 -12.92 22.13
N MET A 249 -9.06 -13.79 22.85
CA MET A 249 -9.63 -14.67 23.89
C MET A 249 -9.10 -14.24 25.26
N GLY A 250 -9.99 -14.03 26.24
CA GLY A 250 -9.59 -13.77 27.63
C GLY A 250 -8.95 -12.39 27.85
N SER A 251 -7.81 -12.34 28.56
CA SER A 251 -7.05 -11.12 28.81
C SER A 251 -6.38 -10.60 27.53
N LEU A 252 -6.37 -9.27 27.32
CA LEU A 252 -5.71 -8.67 26.16
C LEU A 252 -4.18 -8.79 26.26
N ASP A 253 -3.62 -9.81 25.63
CA ASP A 253 -2.19 -9.93 25.40
C ASP A 253 -1.71 -8.91 24.34
N THR A 254 -0.39 -8.77 24.19
CA THR A 254 0.21 -7.81 23.25
C THR A 254 -0.19 -8.07 21.80
N ARG A 255 -0.43 -9.33 21.42
CA ARG A 255 -0.90 -9.72 20.09
C ARG A 255 -2.34 -9.28 19.84
N ALA A 256 -3.22 -9.51 20.81
CA ALA A 256 -4.62 -9.13 20.76
C ALA A 256 -4.80 -7.62 20.67
N VAL A 257 -3.95 -6.83 21.36
CA VAL A 257 -3.95 -5.36 21.25
C VAL A 257 -3.63 -4.91 19.82
N GLU A 258 -2.61 -5.51 19.19
CA GLU A 258 -2.24 -5.17 17.82
C GLU A 258 -3.34 -5.60 16.82
N ILE A 259 -3.90 -6.80 16.96
CA ILE A 259 -5.02 -7.27 16.14
C ILE A 259 -6.23 -6.34 16.29
N ALA A 260 -6.57 -5.95 17.52
CA ALA A 260 -7.63 -5.01 17.83
C ALA A 260 -7.41 -3.66 17.12
N SER A 261 -6.19 -3.12 17.17
CA SER A 261 -5.85 -1.88 16.46
C SER A 261 -6.03 -2.00 14.95
N GLN A 262 -5.52 -3.08 14.35
CA GLN A 262 -5.66 -3.32 12.91
C GLN A 262 -7.13 -3.52 12.51
N TYR A 263 -7.92 -4.20 13.33
CA TYR A 263 -9.35 -4.38 13.10
C TYR A 263 -10.13 -3.06 13.15
N LEU A 264 -9.85 -2.19 14.12
CA LEU A 264 -10.44 -0.85 14.17
C LEU A 264 -10.12 -0.04 12.91
N ASN A 265 -8.87 -0.11 12.43
CA ASN A 265 -8.47 0.54 11.17
C ASN A 265 -9.24 -0.04 9.95
N VAL A 266 -9.57 -1.34 9.93
CA VAL A 266 -10.42 -1.95 8.89
C VAL A 266 -11.84 -1.38 8.95
N ILE A 267 -12.43 -1.25 10.15
CA ILE A 267 -13.76 -0.66 10.31
C ILE A 267 -13.75 0.81 9.87
N GLU A 268 -12.72 1.58 10.21
CA GLU A 268 -12.56 2.98 9.77
C GLU A 268 -12.47 3.10 8.25
N ALA A 269 -11.74 2.20 7.59
CA ALA A 269 -11.71 2.12 6.13
C ALA A 269 -13.10 1.77 5.55
N ALA A 270 -13.83 0.84 6.16
CA ALA A 270 -15.19 0.50 5.75
C ALA A 270 -16.17 1.68 5.94
N MET A 271 -16.03 2.45 7.02
CA MET A 271 -16.79 3.68 7.22
C MET A 271 -16.52 4.70 6.11
N ALA A 272 -15.25 4.89 5.72
CA ALA A 272 -14.89 5.77 4.61
C ALA A 272 -15.49 5.29 3.27
N TYR A 273 -15.48 3.97 3.02
CA TYR A 273 -16.11 3.38 1.84
C TYR A 273 -17.63 3.59 1.82
N SER A 274 -18.31 3.34 2.94
CA SER A 274 -19.75 3.60 3.06
C SER A 274 -20.07 5.08 2.85
N ALA A 275 -19.32 5.98 3.49
CA ALA A 275 -19.49 7.43 3.33
C ALA A 275 -19.33 7.89 1.88
N TRP A 276 -18.38 7.32 1.14
CA TRP A 276 -18.22 7.60 -0.29
C TRP A 276 -19.39 7.05 -1.13
N LYS A 277 -19.87 5.84 -0.84
CA LYS A 277 -20.98 5.21 -1.56
C LYS A 277 -22.32 5.93 -1.32
N MET A 278 -22.44 6.69 -0.22
CA MET A 278 -23.66 7.39 0.17
C MET A 278 -24.20 8.26 -0.97
N LYS A 279 -25.40 7.91 -1.42
CA LYS A 279 -26.28 8.76 -2.21
C LYS A 279 -27.21 9.51 -1.24
N PRO A 280 -27.92 10.57 -1.66
CA PRO A 280 -28.88 11.30 -0.82
C PRO A 280 -30.08 10.46 -0.30
N ASP A 281 -30.03 9.13 -0.45
CA ASP A 281 -31.03 8.19 0.03
C ASP A 281 -30.64 7.59 1.39
N ASN A 282 -31.62 7.40 2.27
CA ASN A 282 -31.39 7.18 3.71
C ASN A 282 -30.76 5.80 4.05
N GLY A 283 -30.74 4.83 3.13
CA GLY A 283 -30.27 3.46 3.40
C GLY A 283 -28.80 3.37 3.81
N LEU A 284 -27.89 3.98 3.02
CA LEU A 284 -26.44 3.89 3.27
C LEU A 284 -25.98 4.69 4.49
N SER A 285 -26.79 5.66 4.93
CA SER A 285 -26.56 6.36 6.21
C SER A 285 -26.71 5.41 7.41
N ARG A 286 -27.54 4.36 7.29
CA ARG A 286 -27.72 3.35 8.33
C ARG A 286 -26.48 2.45 8.43
N ASP A 287 -25.89 2.07 7.31
CA ASP A 287 -24.68 1.25 7.27
C ASP A 287 -23.50 1.96 7.95
N LEU A 288 -23.31 3.25 7.63
CA LEU A 288 -22.30 4.08 8.29
C LEU A 288 -22.53 4.19 9.80
N LEU A 289 -23.77 4.46 10.22
CA LEU A 289 -24.12 4.54 11.63
C LEU A 289 -23.89 3.20 12.36
N ARG A 290 -24.16 2.09 11.67
CA ARG A 290 -23.96 0.74 12.21
C ARG A 290 -22.47 0.43 12.42
N LEU A 291 -21.65 0.72 11.41
CA LEU A 291 -20.18 0.60 11.50
C LEU A 291 -19.63 1.48 12.64
N PHE A 292 -20.11 2.71 12.77
CA PHE A 292 -19.68 3.63 13.83
C PHE A 292 -20.05 3.10 15.22
N LYS A 293 -21.27 2.59 15.41
CA LYS A 293 -21.70 1.99 16.68
C LYS A 293 -20.86 0.76 17.03
N HIS A 294 -20.59 -0.10 16.06
CA HIS A 294 -19.73 -1.27 16.26
C HIS A 294 -18.30 -0.87 16.62
N HIS A 295 -17.72 0.09 15.91
CA HIS A 295 -16.40 0.66 16.23
C HIS A 295 -16.35 1.18 17.67
N GLN A 296 -17.35 1.96 18.09
CA GLN A 296 -17.43 2.49 19.46
C GLN A 296 -17.50 1.36 20.50
N GLN A 297 -18.32 0.33 20.27
CA GLN A 297 -18.41 -0.83 21.16
C GLN A 297 -17.07 -1.58 21.26
N CYS A 298 -16.36 -1.76 20.14
CA CYS A 298 -15.03 -2.36 20.14
C CYS A 298 -14.03 -1.51 20.94
N VAL A 299 -13.99 -0.19 20.72
CA VAL A 299 -13.10 0.73 21.44
C VAL A 299 -13.37 0.70 22.95
N GLU A 300 -14.63 0.73 23.36
CA GLU A 300 -15.01 0.65 24.78
C GLU A 300 -14.55 -0.68 25.41
N LYS A 301 -14.79 -1.80 24.72
CA LYS A 301 -14.33 -3.11 25.19
C LYS A 301 -12.80 -3.19 25.30
N PHE A 302 -12.07 -2.70 24.31
CA PHE A 302 -10.60 -2.71 24.34
C PHE A 302 -10.03 -1.82 25.46
N LYS A 303 -10.70 -0.72 25.83
CA LYS A 303 -10.30 0.11 26.98
C LYS A 303 -10.54 -0.57 28.32
N VAL A 304 -11.66 -1.27 28.49
CA VAL A 304 -11.99 -1.96 29.75
C VAL A 304 -10.96 -3.06 30.05
N HIS A 305 -10.57 -3.83 29.04
CA HIS A 305 -9.61 -4.92 29.20
C HIS A 305 -8.13 -4.47 29.28
N GLN A 306 -7.83 -3.17 29.14
CA GLN A 306 -6.51 -2.60 29.47
C GLN A 306 -6.35 -2.31 30.97
N HIS A 307 -7.45 -2.33 31.74
CA HIS A 307 -7.46 -1.95 33.15
C HIS A 307 -7.69 -3.12 34.13
N ASP A 308 -7.97 -4.32 33.63
CA ASP A 308 -8.03 -5.52 34.46
C ASP A 308 -6.67 -6.25 34.43
N PRO A 309 -5.91 -6.25 35.55
CA PRO A 309 -4.64 -6.96 35.68
C PRO A 309 -4.82 -8.48 35.77
#